data_AF-M5EV43-F1
#
_entry.id   AF-M5EV43-F1
#
_cell.length_a   1.000
_cell.length_b   1.000
_cell.length_c   1.000
_cell.angle_alpha   90.00
_cell.angle_beta   90.00
_cell.angle_gamma   90.00
#
_symmetry.space_group_name_H-M   'P 1'
#
loop_
_entity.id
_entity.type
_entity.pdbx_description
1 polymer ?
#
loop_
_entity_poly.entity_id
_entity_poly.type
_entity_poly.pdbx_seq_one_letter_code
_entity_poly.pdbx_strand_id
1 'polypeptide(L)'
;MKELRFDAADGVWRVAFAFDSQRKAILLVAGDKSGVKEKRFYKKLIEIADKRFDAHLKRLREAQKTAKEEQKKEKSDGHFRR
;
A
#
# COMPACT_ATOMS: atom_id res chain seq x y z
N MET A 1 7.71 4.33 -4.49
CA MET A 1 7.48 2.89 -4.77
C MET A 1 8.80 2.27 -5.24
N LYS A 2 9.01 0.98 -4.99
CA LYS A 2 10.18 0.21 -5.43
C LYS A 2 9.72 -1.08 -6.13
N GLU A 3 10.67 -1.80 -6.72
CA GLU A 3 10.42 -3.03 -7.47
C GLU A 3 11.35 -4.16 -7.02
N LEU A 4 10.79 -5.34 -6.80
CA LEU A 4 11.55 -6.59 -6.68
C LEU A 4 11.61 -7.26 -8.06
N ARG A 5 12.79 -7.79 -8.39
CA ARG A 5 13.07 -8.49 -9.65
C ARG A 5 13.60 -9.87 -9.33
N PHE A 6 12.96 -10.90 -9.84
CA PHE A 6 13.43 -12.28 -9.72
C PHE A 6 12.88 -13.13 -10.85
N ASP A 7 13.53 -14.25 -11.09
CA ASP A 7 13.06 -15.26 -12.03
C ASP A 7 12.50 -16.44 -11.24
N ALA A 8 11.35 -16.96 -11.66
CA ALA A 8 10.67 -18.07 -11.00
C ALA A 8 9.64 -18.70 -11.95
N ALA A 9 9.46 -20.03 -11.88
CA ALA A 9 8.50 -20.77 -12.69
C ALA A 9 8.57 -20.40 -14.19
N ASP A 10 9.79 -20.37 -14.74
CA ASP A 10 10.11 -20.00 -16.13
C ASP A 10 9.68 -18.56 -16.54
N GLY A 11 9.30 -17.72 -15.58
CA GLY A 11 8.89 -16.33 -15.77
C GLY A 11 9.89 -15.31 -15.21
N VAL A 12 9.76 -14.07 -15.69
CA VAL A 12 10.59 -12.92 -15.31
C VAL A 12 9.72 -11.96 -14.48
N TRP A 13 9.68 -12.20 -13.17
CA TRP A 13 8.73 -11.56 -12.28
C TRP A 13 9.17 -10.18 -11.84
N ARG A 14 8.21 -9.24 -11.81
CA ARG A 14 8.35 -7.89 -11.27
C ARG A 14 7.26 -7.65 -10.24
N VAL A 15 7.66 -7.26 -9.04
CA VAL A 15 6.73 -6.97 -7.95
C VAL A 15 6.91 -5.53 -7.50
N ALA A 16 5.89 -4.71 -7.69
CA ALA A 16 5.85 -3.35 -7.15
C ALA A 16 5.48 -3.39 -5.67
N PHE A 17 6.23 -2.67 -4.86
CA PHE A 17 6.02 -2.58 -3.42
C PHE A 17 6.33 -1.18 -2.87
N ALA A 18 5.78 -0.86 -1.71
CA ALA A 18 6.04 0.41 -1.02
C ALA A 18 6.12 0.20 0.49
N PHE A 19 6.64 1.19 1.19
CA PHE A 19 6.46 1.32 2.64
C PHE A 19 5.37 2.36 2.89
N ASP A 20 4.45 2.06 3.81
CA ASP A 20 3.46 3.03 4.24
C ASP A 20 3.98 3.97 5.33
N SER A 21 3.15 4.92 5.77
CA SER A 21 3.50 5.88 6.83
C SER A 21 3.72 5.24 8.21
N GLN A 22 3.35 3.96 8.38
CA GLN A 22 3.59 3.18 9.59
C GLN A 22 4.85 2.32 9.46
N ARG A 23 5.68 2.53 8.44
CA ARG A 23 6.90 1.77 8.14
C ARG A 23 6.63 0.28 7.87
N LYS A 24 5.44 -0.06 7.39
CA LYS A 24 5.12 -1.44 6.96
C LYS A 24 5.31 -1.58 5.47
N ALA A 25 5.98 -2.66 5.06
CA ALA A 25 6.12 -3.02 3.66
C ALA A 25 4.81 -3.61 3.14
N ILE A 26 4.38 -3.18 1.96
CA ILE A 26 3.19 -3.67 1.28
C ILE A 26 3.51 -4.06 -0.16
N LEU A 27 3.08 -5.26 -0.56
CA LEU A 27 3.15 -5.72 -1.95
C LEU A 27 1.91 -5.21 -2.69
N LEU A 28 2.12 -4.47 -3.78
CA LEU A 28 1.05 -3.80 -4.49
C LEU A 28 0.58 -4.64 -5.67
N VAL A 29 1.49 -5.13 -6.51
CA VAL A 29 1.16 -5.95 -7.68
C VAL A 29 2.38 -6.74 -8.13
N ALA A 30 2.16 -7.98 -8.57
CA ALA A 30 3.15 -8.81 -9.22
C ALA A 30 2.73 -9.04 -10.68
N GLY A 31 3.69 -9.08 -11.59
CA GLY A 31 3.47 -9.42 -12.99
C GLY A 31 4.65 -10.14 -13.60
N ASP A 32 4.38 -11.11 -14.46
CA ASP A 32 5.38 -11.73 -15.31
C ASP A 32 5.62 -10.87 -16.55
N LYS A 33 6.86 -10.45 -16.74
CA LYS A 33 7.31 -9.64 -17.90
C LYS A 33 7.60 -10.52 -19.11
N SER A 34 7.74 -11.84 -18.95
CA SER A 34 8.10 -12.76 -20.02
C SER A 34 7.17 -12.59 -21.24
N GLY A 35 7.75 -12.44 -22.43
CA GLY A 35 6.98 -12.27 -23.68
C GLY A 35 6.16 -10.98 -23.83
N VAL A 36 6.14 -10.07 -22.84
CA VAL A 36 5.38 -8.81 -22.90
C VAL A 36 6.26 -7.63 -23.32
N LYS A 37 5.76 -6.79 -24.23
CA LYS A 37 6.42 -5.51 -24.58
C LYS A 37 6.61 -4.65 -23.32
N GLU A 38 7.86 -4.30 -23.04
CA GLU A 38 8.29 -3.63 -21.81
C GLU A 38 7.45 -2.39 -21.46
N LYS A 39 7.26 -1.49 -22.43
CA LYS A 39 6.48 -0.26 -22.24
C LYS A 39 5.04 -0.54 -21.80
N ARG A 40 4.40 -1.57 -22.37
CA ARG A 40 3.02 -1.95 -22.03
C ARG A 40 2.97 -2.60 -20.64
N PHE A 41 3.95 -3.45 -20.34
CA PHE A 41 4.06 -4.11 -19.05
C PHE A 41 4.16 -3.09 -17.91
N TYR A 42 5.16 -2.19 -17.97
CA TYR A 42 5.38 -1.23 -16.89
C TYR A 42 4.24 -0.21 -16.79
N LYS A 43 3.65 0.23 -17.90
CA LYS A 43 2.48 1.10 -17.86
C LYS A 43 1.37 0.47 -17.00
N LYS A 44 1.03 -0.80 -17.25
CA LYS A 44 0.00 -1.52 -16.50
C LYS A 44 0.40 -1.79 -15.06
N LEU A 45 1.65 -2.21 -14.83
CA LEU A 45 2.15 -2.50 -13.48
C LEU A 45 2.08 -1.26 -12.58
N ILE A 46 2.57 -0.12 -13.07
CA ILE A 46 2.59 1.15 -12.34
C ILE A 46 1.16 1.64 -12.09
N GLU A 47 0.30 1.66 -13.11
CA GLU A 47 -1.09 2.12 -12.98
C GLU A 47 -1.87 1.34 -11.90
N ILE A 48 -1.69 0.02 -11.86
CA ILE A 48 -2.32 -0.83 -10.84
C ILE A 48 -1.71 -0.58 -9.46
N ALA A 49 -0.39 -0.44 -9.39
CA ALA A 49 0.31 -0.24 -8.13
C ALA A 49 -0.06 1.10 -7.47
N ASP A 50 -0.10 2.18 -8.24
CA ASP A 50 -0.48 3.52 -7.78
C ASP A 50 -1.91 3.53 -7.23
N LYS A 51 -2.86 2.99 -8.01
CA LYS A 51 -4.27 2.87 -7.57
C LYS A 51 -4.40 2.09 -6.26
N ARG A 52 -3.65 1.00 -6.10
CA ARG A 52 -3.67 0.19 -4.87
C ARG A 52 -3.02 0.93 -3.70
N PHE A 53 -1.95 1.67 -3.95
CA PHE A 53 -1.26 2.42 -2.92
C PHE A 53 -2.09 3.60 -2.41
N ASP A 54 -2.71 4.36 -3.29
CA ASP A 54 -3.61 5.47 -2.93
C ASP A 54 -4.79 4.98 -2.08
N ALA A 55 -5.38 3.85 -2.46
CA ALA A 55 -6.45 3.21 -1.69
C ALA A 55 -5.96 2.80 -0.28
N HIS A 56 -4.74 2.27 -0.16
CA HIS A 56 -4.15 1.92 1.15
C HIS A 56 -3.95 3.16 2.03
N LEU A 57 -3.37 4.23 1.46
CA LEU A 57 -3.13 5.47 2.20
C LEU A 57 -4.43 6.13 2.66
N LYS A 58 -5.51 6.07 1.84
CA LYS A 58 -6.83 6.57 2.23
C LYS A 58 -7.36 5.83 3.45
N ARG A 59 -7.33 4.49 3.44
CA ARG A 59 -7.76 3.67 4.59
C ARG A 59 -6.94 3.94 5.84
N LEU A 60 -5.62 4.08 5.71
CA LEU A 60 -4.76 4.41 6.86
C LEU A 60 -5.11 5.75 7.48
N ARG A 61 -5.40 6.78 6.67
CA ARG A 61 -5.80 8.10 7.17
C ARG A 61 -7.15 8.04 7.88
N GLU A 62 -8.11 7.28 7.34
CA GLU A 62 -9.42 7.09 7.96
C GLU A 62 -9.29 6.40 9.32
N ALA A 63 -8.54 5.29 9.40
CA ALA A 63 -8.28 4.59 10.66
C ALA A 63 -7.60 5.49 11.71
N GLN A 64 -6.65 6.34 11.29
CA GLN A 64 -5.99 7.30 12.19
C GLN A 64 -6.93 8.39 12.71
N LYS A 65 -7.92 8.82 11.92
CA LYS A 65 -8.92 9.80 12.36
C LYS A 65 -9.83 9.19 13.42
N THR A 66 -10.36 7.99 13.16
CA THR A 66 -11.23 7.27 14.10
C THR A 66 -10.54 7.07 15.45
N ALA A 67 -9.29 6.60 15.45
CA ALA A 67 -8.53 6.41 16.68
C ALA A 67 -8.28 7.71 17.46
N LYS A 68 -8.10 8.86 16.77
CA LYS A 68 -7.95 10.17 17.43
C LYS A 68 -9.25 10.67 18.03
N GLU A 69 -10.38 10.42 17.38
CA GLU A 69 -11.71 10.79 17.88
C GLU A 69 -12.09 9.99 19.13
N GLU A 70 -11.80 8.69 19.14
CA GLU A 70 -12.00 7.81 20.31
C GLU A 70 -11.15 8.27 21.50
N GLN A 71 -9.85 8.54 21.29
CA GLN A 71 -8.97 9.07 22.33
C GLN A 71 -9.42 10.42 22.89
N LYS A 72 -10.07 11.25 22.06
CA LYS A 72 -10.62 12.54 22.53
C LYS A 72 -11.85 12.33 23.42
N LYS A 73 -12.74 11.40 23.08
CA LYS A 73 -13.93 11.05 23.87
C LYS A 73 -13.58 10.45 25.23
N GLU A 74 -12.64 9.50 25.26
CA GLU A 74 -12.20 8.89 26.52
C GLU A 74 -11.60 9.92 27.49
N LYS A 75 -10.83 10.89 26.98
CA LYS A 75 -10.25 11.96 27.80
C LYS A 75 -11.30 12.95 28.31
N SER A 76 -12.33 13.28 27.52
CA SER A 76 -13.42 14.14 27.99
C SER A 76 -14.28 13.44 29.05
N ASP A 77 -14.60 12.17 28.84
CA ASP A 77 -15.48 11.41 29.74
C ASP A 77 -14.76 11.02 31.04
N GLY A 78 -13.45 10.76 30.97
CA GLY A 78 -12.61 10.53 32.14
C GLY A 78 -12.33 11.79 32.96
N HIS A 79 -12.36 12.97 32.34
CA HIS A 79 -12.23 14.25 33.04
C HIS A 79 -13.51 14.64 33.81
N PHE A 80 -14.68 14.21 33.33
CA PHE A 80 -15.98 14.45 33.99
C PHE A 80 -16.27 13.51 35.17
N ARG A 81 -15.51 12.41 35.32
CA ARG A 81 -15.68 11.40 36.38
C ARG A 81 -14.73 11.58 37.59
N ARG A 82 -14.09 12.75 37.74
CA ARG A 82 -13.29 13.12 38.92
C ARG A 82 -13.82 14.39 39.57
#